data_AF-A0A377WG88-F1
#
_entry.id   AF-A0A377WG88-F1
#
_cell.length_a   1.000
_cell.length_b   1.000
_cell.length_c   1.000
_cell.angle_alpha   90.00
_cell.angle_beta   90.00
_cell.angle_gamma   90.00
#
_symmetry.space_group_name_H-M   'P 1'
#
loop_
_entity.id
_entity.type
_entity.pdbx_description
1 polymer ?
#
loop_
_entity_poly.entity_id
_entity_poly.type
_entity_poly.pdbx_seq_one_letter_code
_entity_poly.pdbx_strand_id
1 'polypeptide(L)'
;MMPGSAISRWMPSCWLTGKTPLRLKSIAWCSMPDSAFRRSTTRSLVFESALTGRLLNLQEEEQRFGLAHGEAAQNINHGLGSIVREVLNCASGEIKGLYMTGGDTMVNVLKELGATGIEMIDYVIPQTDMVRIIGGDYAGLICVGKGGLTGPEDIISIIVDRIYQEAQQ
;
A
#
# COMPACT_ATOMS: atom_id res chain seq x y z
N MET A 1 8.85 25.32 -4.47
CA MET A 1 9.31 24.65 -3.23
C MET A 1 8.11 24.60 -2.29
N MET A 2 7.34 23.50 -2.30
CA MET A 2 6.18 23.32 -1.42
C MET A 2 6.64 22.61 -0.13
N PRO A 3 6.17 23.02 1.07
CA PRO A 3 6.65 22.44 2.32
C PRO A 3 6.09 21.03 2.52
N GLY A 4 6.97 20.08 2.81
CA GLY A 4 6.65 18.67 3.03
C GLY A 4 5.95 18.39 4.36
N SER A 5 4.67 18.75 4.50
CA SER A 5 3.88 18.42 5.70
C SER A 5 2.38 18.21 5.49
N ALA A 6 1.88 18.20 4.25
CA ALA A 6 0.45 18.01 4.01
C ALA A 6 0.00 16.59 4.39
N ILE A 7 0.71 15.53 3.95
CA ILE A 7 0.25 14.14 4.04
C ILE A 7 0.05 13.63 5.48
N SER A 8 0.92 14.01 6.43
CA SER A 8 0.77 13.59 7.83
C SER A 8 -0.47 14.15 8.53
N ARG A 9 -1.07 15.21 7.98
CA ARG A 9 -2.26 15.87 8.55
C ARG A 9 -3.58 15.22 8.14
N TRP A 10 -3.56 14.32 7.16
CA TRP A 10 -4.74 13.65 6.61
C TRP A 10 -4.92 12.21 7.12
N MET A 11 -4.05 11.73 8.01
CA MET A 11 -4.12 10.38 8.55
C MET A 11 -5.12 10.33 9.72
N PRO A 12 -6.14 9.45 9.67
CA PRO A 12 -6.99 9.18 10.83
C PRO A 12 -6.16 8.76 12.04
N SER A 13 -6.60 9.11 13.25
CA SER A 13 -5.90 8.84 14.51
C SER A 13 -5.53 7.36 14.73
N CYS A 14 -6.19 6.42 14.03
CA CYS A 14 -5.88 4.99 14.05
C CYS A 14 -4.51 4.60 13.45
N TRP A 15 -3.83 5.50 12.73
CA TRP A 15 -2.56 5.25 12.07
C TRP A 15 -1.33 5.76 12.85
N LEU A 16 -1.55 6.52 13.92
CA LEU A 16 -0.51 7.22 14.69
C LEU A 16 0.05 6.44 15.89
N THR A 17 -0.42 5.21 16.14
CA THR A 17 0.09 4.36 17.22
C THR A 17 1.36 3.63 16.75
N GLY A 18 2.48 4.35 16.84
CA GLY A 18 3.81 3.84 16.52
C GLY A 18 4.19 2.58 17.30
N LYS A 19 5.00 1.74 16.63
CA LYS A 19 5.47 0.39 16.97
C LYS A 19 4.58 -0.74 16.47
N THR A 20 4.60 -0.96 15.16
CA THR A 20 4.32 -2.29 14.60
C THR A 20 5.61 -2.89 14.07
N PRO A 21 5.92 -4.16 14.38
CA PRO A 21 6.96 -4.90 13.66
C PRO A 21 6.54 -4.94 12.19
N LEU A 22 7.45 -4.57 11.28
CA LEU A 22 7.22 -4.61 9.83
C LEU A 22 6.77 -6.03 9.41
N ARG A 23 5.47 -6.22 9.29
CA ARG A 23 4.86 -7.31 8.52
C ARG A 23 4.07 -6.65 7.42
N LEU A 24 4.68 -6.63 6.24
CA LEU A 24 4.10 -6.01 5.06
C LEU A 24 3.53 -7.06 4.12
N LYS A 25 2.33 -6.78 3.61
CA LYS A 25 1.65 -7.52 2.53
C LYS A 25 1.08 -6.49 1.57
N SER A 26 1.87 -6.06 0.58
CA SER A 26 1.38 -5.16 -0.47
C SER A 26 0.87 -5.99 -1.63
N ILE A 27 -0.35 -5.73 -2.12
CA ILE A 27 -0.89 -6.38 -3.33
C ILE A 27 -1.12 -5.34 -4.43
N ALA A 28 -0.56 -5.57 -5.62
CA ALA A 28 -0.87 -4.87 -6.87
C ALA A 28 -1.61 -5.83 -7.82
N TRP A 29 -2.64 -5.35 -8.52
CA TRP A 29 -3.56 -6.18 -9.32
C TRP A 29 -3.39 -5.96 -10.82
N CYS A 30 -3.49 -6.93 -11.73
CA CYS A 30 -3.41 -6.67 -13.19
C CYS A 30 -4.54 -7.37 -13.96
N SER A 31 -5.37 -6.66 -14.74
CA SER A 31 -6.34 -7.23 -15.68
C SER A 31 -6.02 -6.93 -17.16
N MET A 32 -5.68 -7.96 -17.94
CA MET A 32 -5.72 -7.96 -19.40
C MET A 32 -7.09 -8.48 -19.89
N PRO A 33 -7.65 -7.95 -21.00
CA PRO A 33 -8.83 -8.55 -21.61
C PRO A 33 -8.42 -9.72 -22.50
N ASP A 34 -9.05 -10.88 -22.32
CA ASP A 34 -9.15 -11.83 -23.43
C ASP A 34 -10.47 -12.60 -23.44
N SER A 35 -11.05 -12.63 -24.63
CA SER A 35 -12.39 -13.12 -24.93
C SER A 35 -12.49 -14.64 -24.95
N ALA A 36 -13.68 -15.13 -24.64
CA ALA A 36 -14.15 -16.52 -24.73
C ALA A 36 -13.67 -17.48 -23.61
N PHE A 37 -14.61 -17.72 -22.69
CA PHE A 37 -14.65 -18.82 -21.71
C PHE A 37 -13.42 -18.98 -20.82
N ARG A 38 -13.38 -18.34 -19.65
CA ARG A 38 -12.41 -18.66 -18.59
C ARG A 38 -12.93 -18.20 -17.22
N ARG A 39 -12.76 -19.04 -16.19
CA ARG A 39 -12.74 -18.60 -14.78
C ARG A 39 -11.97 -17.29 -14.72
N SER A 40 -12.54 -16.24 -14.13
CA SER A 40 -11.84 -14.98 -13.90
C SER A 40 -10.60 -15.28 -13.06
N THR A 41 -9.44 -15.41 -13.70
CA THR A 41 -8.19 -15.58 -12.97
C THR A 41 -7.84 -14.22 -12.43
N THR A 42 -8.31 -13.99 -11.21
CA THR A 42 -7.99 -12.85 -10.38
C THR A 42 -6.49 -12.88 -10.09
N ARG A 43 -5.69 -12.01 -10.71
CA ARG A 43 -4.21 -12.01 -10.60
C ARG A 43 -3.74 -10.93 -9.62
N SER A 44 -3.30 -11.37 -8.44
CA SER A 44 -2.62 -10.54 -7.45
C SER A 44 -1.09 -10.67 -7.58
N LEU A 45 -0.39 -9.55 -7.44
CA LEU A 45 1.06 -9.45 -7.27
C LEU A 45 1.32 -9.07 -5.82
N VAL A 46 2.05 -9.88 -5.07
CA VAL A 46 2.33 -9.62 -3.65
C VAL A 46 3.79 -9.19 -3.48
N PHE A 47 4.02 -8.06 -2.83
CA PHE A 47 5.33 -7.61 -2.37
C PHE A 47 5.38 -7.64 -0.84
N GLU A 48 6.32 -8.41 -0.29
CA GLU A 48 6.58 -8.48 1.15
C GLU A 48 8.05 -8.15 1.43
N SER A 49 8.31 -7.34 2.45
CA SER A 49 9.67 -7.02 2.89
C SER A 49 10.31 -8.12 3.73
N ALA A 50 9.53 -9.11 4.22
CA ALA A 50 10.02 -10.22 5.03
C ALA A 50 9.26 -11.52 4.73
N LEU A 51 9.84 -12.37 3.87
CA LEU A 51 9.21 -13.60 3.36
C LEU A 51 9.21 -14.78 4.36
N THR A 52 10.12 -14.80 5.34
CA THR A 52 10.45 -16.03 6.11
C THR A 52 10.06 -16.00 7.60
N GLY A 53 9.21 -15.06 8.02
CA GLY A 53 8.76 -14.94 9.40
C GLY A 53 9.84 -14.47 10.39
N ARG A 54 11.09 -14.36 9.95
CA ARG A 54 12.18 -13.71 10.70
C ARG A 54 12.02 -12.21 10.57
N LEU A 55 11.65 -11.57 11.68
CA LEU A 55 11.61 -10.11 11.76
C LEU A 55 13.04 -9.57 11.74
N LEU A 56 13.29 -8.61 10.85
CA LEU A 56 14.55 -7.91 10.76
C LEU A 56 14.69 -6.97 11.97
N ASN A 57 15.84 -7.01 12.64
CA ASN A 57 16.16 -6.04 13.66
C ASN A 57 16.72 -4.78 12.99
N LEU A 58 15.86 -3.79 12.74
CA LEU A 58 16.25 -2.57 12.06
C LEU A 58 17.37 -1.81 12.78
N GLN A 59 17.42 -1.83 14.11
CA GLN A 59 18.48 -1.13 14.86
C GLN A 59 19.85 -1.76 14.62
N GLU A 60 19.90 -3.09 14.53
CA GLU A 60 21.13 -3.82 14.24
C GLU A 60 21.60 -3.56 12.80
N GLU A 61 20.68 -3.57 11.83
CA GLU A 61 21.02 -3.24 10.45
C GLU A 61 21.43 -1.77 10.29
N GLU A 62 20.77 -0.84 10.99
CA GLU A 62 21.18 0.58 11.01
C GLU A 62 22.62 0.73 11.51
N GLN A 63 22.97 0.06 12.61
CA GLN A 63 24.36 0.04 13.12
C GLN A 63 25.33 -0.59 12.12
N ARG A 64 24.95 -1.72 11.53
CA ARG A 64 25.77 -2.48 10.59
C ARG A 64 26.09 -1.68 9.32
N PHE A 65 25.12 -0.90 8.83
CA PHE A 65 25.27 -0.09 7.62
C PHE A 65 25.64 1.38 7.91
N GLY A 66 25.78 1.77 9.17
CA GLY A 66 26.12 3.15 9.56
C GLY A 66 25.01 4.16 9.25
N LEU A 67 23.75 3.73 9.31
CA LEU A 67 22.58 4.54 9.00
C LEU A 67 22.05 5.27 10.25
N ALA A 68 21.37 6.39 10.04
CA ALA A 68 20.65 7.09 11.09
C ALA A 68 19.43 6.28 11.57
N HIS A 69 18.96 6.58 12.79
CA HIS A 69 17.78 5.91 13.33
C HIS A 69 16.53 6.13 12.46
N GLY A 70 15.87 5.04 12.07
CA GLY A 70 14.69 5.02 11.20
C GLY A 70 15.01 5.01 9.70
N GLU A 71 16.26 5.24 9.30
CA GLU A 71 16.66 5.32 7.90
C GLU A 71 16.56 3.96 7.20
N ALA A 72 16.82 2.85 7.89
CA ALA A 72 16.64 1.51 7.31
C ALA A 72 15.17 1.25 6.95
N ALA A 73 14.23 1.63 7.82
CA ALA A 73 12.80 1.50 7.53
C ALA A 73 12.36 2.41 6.38
N GLN A 74 12.89 3.65 6.33
CA GLN A 74 12.62 4.58 5.24
C GLN A 74 13.14 4.05 3.91
N ASN A 75 14.35 3.50 3.86
CA ASN A 75 14.94 2.90 2.66
C ASN A 75 14.10 1.73 2.13
N ILE A 76 13.63 0.85 3.03
CA ILE A 76 12.72 -0.25 2.67
C ILE A 76 11.42 0.28 2.07
N ASN A 77 10.79 1.25 2.74
CA ASN A 77 9.52 1.81 2.28
C ASN A 77 9.65 2.60 0.98
N HIS A 78 10.74 3.33 0.77
CA HIS A 78 11.03 4.03 -0.47
C HIS A 78 11.26 3.04 -1.62
N GLY A 79 12.08 1.99 -1.39
CA GLY A 79 12.28 0.93 -2.37
C GLY A 79 10.98 0.23 -2.77
N LEU A 80 10.10 -0.07 -1.80
CA LEU A 80 8.77 -0.62 -2.07
C LEU A 80 7.90 0.34 -2.88
N GLY A 81 7.87 1.63 -2.54
CA GLY A 81 7.13 2.64 -3.28
C GLY A 81 7.61 2.75 -4.74
N SER A 82 8.93 2.72 -4.96
CA SER A 82 9.52 2.70 -6.30
C SER A 82 9.11 1.46 -7.09
N ILE A 83 9.15 0.26 -6.48
CA ILE A 83 8.69 -0.98 -7.14
C ILE A 83 7.22 -0.87 -7.52
N VAL A 84 6.36 -0.40 -6.61
CA VAL A 84 4.93 -0.23 -6.88
C VAL A 84 4.71 0.73 -8.04
N ARG A 85 5.41 1.87 -8.07
CA ARG A 85 5.32 2.84 -9.16
C ARG A 85 5.69 2.22 -10.51
N GLU A 86 6.82 1.52 -10.58
CA GLU A 86 7.25 0.85 -11.82
C GLU A 86 6.25 -0.20 -12.29
N VAL A 87 5.70 -1.00 -11.37
CA VAL A 87 4.65 -1.97 -11.69
C VAL A 87 3.40 -1.29 -12.26
N LEU A 88 2.94 -0.20 -11.64
CA LEU A 88 1.80 0.57 -12.15
C LEU A 88 2.08 1.19 -13.52
N ASN A 89 3.30 1.67 -13.77
CA ASN A 89 3.72 2.17 -15.08
C ASN A 89 3.67 1.07 -16.15
N CYS A 90 4.18 -0.12 -15.85
CA CYS A 90 4.19 -1.24 -16.79
C CYS A 90 2.79 -1.81 -17.07
N ALA A 91 1.88 -1.71 -16.11
CA ALA A 91 0.53 -2.28 -16.17
C ALA A 91 -0.57 -1.18 -16.23
N SER A 92 -0.27 -0.06 -16.88
CA SER A 92 -1.13 1.13 -16.90
C SER A 92 -2.57 0.80 -17.32
N GLY A 93 -3.54 1.07 -16.42
CA GLY A 93 -4.98 0.83 -16.63
C GLY A 93 -5.45 -0.59 -16.31
N GLU A 94 -4.54 -1.55 -16.17
CA GLU A 94 -4.84 -2.91 -15.77
C GLU A 94 -4.99 -3.06 -14.25
N ILE A 95 -4.33 -2.18 -13.49
CA ILE A 95 -4.33 -2.19 -12.04
C ILE A 95 -5.52 -1.43 -11.47
N LYS A 96 -6.38 -2.16 -10.74
CA LYS A 96 -7.65 -1.65 -10.22
C LYS A 96 -7.54 -1.05 -8.83
N GLY A 97 -6.49 -1.40 -8.10
CA GLY A 97 -6.18 -0.76 -6.85
C GLY A 97 -4.98 -1.38 -6.16
N LEU A 98 -4.63 -0.77 -5.03
CA LEU A 98 -3.55 -1.18 -4.16
C LEU A 98 -4.09 -1.58 -2.80
N TYR A 99 -3.57 -2.66 -2.25
CA TYR A 99 -3.73 -2.96 -0.83
C TYR A 99 -2.37 -2.83 -0.13
N MET A 100 -2.33 -2.09 0.98
CA MET A 100 -1.14 -1.83 1.77
C MET A 100 -1.44 -2.03 3.25
N THR A 101 -0.48 -2.57 3.99
CA THR A 101 -0.56 -2.72 5.45
C THR A 101 0.56 -1.94 6.11
N GLY A 102 0.25 -1.18 7.15
CA GLY A 102 1.20 -0.31 7.84
C GLY A 102 1.18 1.14 7.33
N GLY A 103 1.15 2.09 8.27
CA GLY A 103 1.00 3.52 7.96
C GLY A 103 2.20 4.10 7.23
N ASP A 104 3.41 3.76 7.66
CA ASP A 104 4.63 4.26 7.02
C ASP A 104 4.72 3.83 5.56
N THR A 105 4.35 2.59 5.27
CA THR A 105 4.31 2.08 3.90
C THR A 105 3.30 2.81 3.06
N MET A 106 2.06 2.98 3.54
CA MET A 106 1.04 3.70 2.80
C MET A 106 1.49 5.13 2.48
N VAL A 107 2.06 5.84 3.45
CA VAL A 107 2.57 7.21 3.24
C VAL A 107 3.68 7.25 2.21
N ASN A 108 4.65 6.34 2.29
CA ASN A 108 5.78 6.35 1.37
C ASN A 108 5.36 5.96 -0.04
N VAL A 109 4.53 4.91 -0.20
CA VAL A 109 3.99 4.53 -1.51
C VAL A 109 3.21 5.69 -2.12
N LEU A 110 2.29 6.30 -1.39
CA LEU A 110 1.51 7.44 -1.91
C LEU A 110 2.39 8.63 -2.32
N LYS A 111 3.45 8.92 -1.56
CA LYS A 111 4.45 9.94 -1.93
C LYS A 111 5.17 9.58 -3.22
N GLU A 112 5.63 8.34 -3.37
CA GLU A 112 6.29 7.87 -4.60
C GLU A 112 5.36 7.91 -5.82
N LEU A 113 4.06 7.69 -5.62
CA LEU A 113 3.04 7.84 -6.66
C LEU A 113 2.69 9.30 -6.99
N GLY A 114 3.32 10.28 -6.32
CA GLY A 114 3.07 11.70 -6.53
C GLY A 114 1.72 12.17 -5.97
N ALA A 115 1.10 11.40 -5.07
CA ALA A 115 -0.16 11.78 -4.46
C ALA A 115 -0.01 13.06 -3.64
N THR A 116 -0.96 13.98 -3.82
CA THR A 116 -1.06 15.21 -3.01
C THR A 116 -1.92 15.01 -1.76
N GLY A 117 -2.78 13.99 -1.78
CA GLY A 117 -3.65 13.61 -0.68
C GLY A 117 -4.42 12.33 -0.98
N ILE A 118 -5.35 12.00 -0.08
CA ILE A 118 -6.29 10.88 -0.21
C ILE A 118 -7.71 11.36 0.10
N GLU A 119 -8.68 10.83 -0.62
CA GLU A 119 -10.10 10.97 -0.32
C GLU A 119 -10.56 9.71 0.40
N MET A 120 -11.17 9.85 1.58
CA MET A 120 -11.75 8.70 2.28
C MET A 120 -13.07 8.32 1.61
N ILE A 121 -13.17 7.07 1.14
CA ILE A 121 -14.35 6.54 0.46
C ILE A 121 -15.23 5.79 1.46
N ASP A 122 -14.65 4.81 2.15
CA ASP A 122 -15.37 3.89 3.03
C ASP A 122 -14.40 3.14 3.95
N TYR A 123 -14.93 2.26 4.79
CA TYR A 123 -14.18 1.26 5.54
C TYR A 123 -14.56 -0.14 5.03
N VAL A 124 -13.56 -1.00 4.76
CA VAL A 124 -13.82 -2.42 4.45
C VAL A 124 -14.27 -3.13 5.74
N ILE A 125 -13.50 -2.91 6.81
CA ILE A 125 -13.78 -3.27 8.20
C ILE A 125 -13.16 -2.17 9.08
N PRO A 126 -13.45 -2.10 10.40
CA PRO A 126 -12.74 -1.16 11.28
C PRO A 126 -11.22 -1.27 11.14
N GLN A 127 -10.53 -0.12 11.03
CA GLN A 127 -9.08 -0.01 10.80
C GLN A 127 -8.57 -0.54 9.43
N THR A 128 -9.49 -0.69 8.47
CA THR A 128 -9.18 -0.98 7.06
C THR A 128 -9.86 0.07 6.19
N ASP A 129 -9.13 1.13 5.91
CA ASP A 129 -9.65 2.34 5.27
C ASP A 129 -9.53 2.18 3.75
N MET A 130 -10.63 2.42 3.04
CA MET A 130 -10.67 2.49 1.60
C MET A 130 -10.66 3.94 1.16
N VAL A 131 -9.69 4.27 0.30
CA VAL A 131 -9.40 5.65 -0.09
C VAL A 131 -9.14 5.76 -1.59
N ARG A 132 -9.29 6.97 -2.13
CA ARG A 132 -8.93 7.32 -3.50
C ARG A 132 -7.72 8.25 -3.50
N ILE A 133 -6.77 8.03 -4.42
CA ILE A 133 -5.63 8.94 -4.58
C ILE A 133 -6.10 10.29 -5.14
N ILE A 134 -5.64 11.40 -4.54
CA ILE A 134 -5.82 12.76 -5.05
C ILE A 134 -4.48 13.29 -5.58
N GLY A 135 -4.46 13.69 -6.86
CA GLY A 135 -3.29 14.27 -7.53
C GLY A 135 -2.23 13.23 -7.94
N GLY A 136 -1.23 13.68 -8.71
CA GLY A 136 -0.21 12.81 -9.30
C GLY A 136 -0.71 12.00 -10.50
N ASP A 137 0.16 11.14 -11.03
CA ASP A 137 -0.10 10.34 -12.24
C ASP A 137 -1.16 9.23 -12.02
N TYR A 138 -1.44 8.92 -10.75
CA TYR A 138 -2.36 7.84 -10.35
C TYR A 138 -3.61 8.37 -9.63
N ALA A 139 -3.95 9.64 -9.84
CA ALA A 139 -5.18 10.21 -9.32
C ALA A 139 -6.40 9.36 -9.69
N GLY A 140 -7.28 9.11 -8.72
CA GLY A 140 -8.46 8.27 -8.92
C GLY A 140 -8.27 6.78 -8.58
N LEU A 141 -7.02 6.29 -8.45
CA LEU A 141 -6.75 4.89 -8.11
C LEU A 141 -7.24 4.56 -6.69
N ILE A 142 -7.92 3.41 -6.55
CA ILE A 142 -8.40 2.91 -5.25
C ILE A 142 -7.22 2.34 -4.46
N CYS A 143 -7.12 2.74 -3.20
CA CYS A 143 -6.17 2.18 -2.25
C CYS A 143 -6.90 1.70 -1.00
N VAL A 144 -6.48 0.57 -0.46
CA VAL A 144 -6.92 0.08 0.84
C VAL A 144 -5.73 0.07 1.77
N GLY A 145 -5.83 0.84 2.85
CA GLY A 145 -4.85 0.87 3.92
C GLY A 145 -5.36 0.08 5.12
N LYS A 146 -4.56 -0.87 5.61
CA LYS A 146 -4.85 -1.59 6.86
C LYS A 146 -3.80 -1.33 7.94
N GLY A 147 -4.24 -1.12 9.17
CA GLY A 147 -3.36 -1.18 10.34
C GLY A 147 -2.69 -2.56 10.48
N GLY A 148 -1.40 -2.62 10.81
CA GLY A 148 -0.75 -3.90 11.10
C GLY A 148 -1.45 -4.55 12.30
N LEU A 149 -1.88 -5.81 12.18
CA LEU A 149 -2.42 -6.70 13.24
C LEU A 149 -3.94 -6.98 13.33
N THR A 150 -4.81 -6.51 12.42
CA THR A 150 -6.26 -6.77 12.55
C THR A 150 -6.92 -7.42 11.33
N GLY A 151 -7.99 -8.20 11.54
CA GLY A 151 -8.84 -8.77 10.50
C GLY A 151 -8.89 -10.31 10.48
N PRO A 152 -9.98 -10.91 10.00
CA PRO A 152 -10.13 -12.36 9.85
C PRO A 152 -9.22 -12.93 8.74
N GLU A 153 -9.05 -14.25 8.67
CA GLU A 153 -8.15 -14.92 7.72
C GLU A 153 -8.51 -14.63 6.25
N ASP A 154 -9.79 -14.38 5.96
CA ASP A 154 -10.34 -14.10 4.65
C ASP A 154 -10.33 -12.60 4.27
N ILE A 155 -9.80 -11.72 5.14
CA ILE A 155 -9.87 -10.27 4.94
C ILE A 155 -9.24 -9.81 3.62
N ILE A 156 -8.17 -10.47 3.17
CA ILE A 156 -7.52 -10.12 1.90
C ILE A 156 -8.47 -10.33 0.73
N SER A 157 -9.24 -11.43 0.73
CA SER A 157 -10.24 -11.71 -0.31
C SER A 157 -11.33 -10.64 -0.31
N ILE A 158 -11.83 -10.27 0.87
CA ILE A 158 -12.85 -9.22 1.04
C ILE A 158 -12.33 -7.87 0.52
N ILE A 159 -11.08 -7.52 0.84
CA ILE A 159 -10.43 -6.29 0.38
C ILE A 159 -10.32 -6.27 -1.15
N VAL A 160 -9.88 -7.39 -1.76
CA VAL A 160 -9.75 -7.50 -3.21
C VAL A 160 -11.11 -7.33 -3.89
N ASP A 161 -12.16 -7.96 -3.37
CA ASP A 161 -13.51 -7.84 -3.91
C ASP A 161 -14.03 -6.40 -3.79
N ARG A 162 -13.79 -5.72 -2.66
CA ARG A 162 -14.20 -4.33 -2.47
C ARG A 162 -13.45 -3.39 -3.42
N ILE A 163 -12.15 -3.57 -3.63
CA ILE A 163 -11.37 -2.80 -4.61
C ILE A 163 -11.98 -2.95 -6.01
N TYR A 164 -12.34 -4.18 -6.39
CA TYR A 164 -12.92 -4.43 -7.71
C TYR A 164 -14.28 -3.73 -7.89
N GLN A 165 -15.15 -3.79 -6.88
CA GLN A 165 -16.45 -3.12 -6.90
C GLN A 165 -16.32 -1.60 -7.04
N GLU A 166 -15.39 -0.98 -6.31
CA GLU A 166 -15.20 0.47 -6.36
C GLU A 166 -14.47 0.95 -7.61
N ALA A 167 -13.63 0.11 -8.22
CA ALA A 167 -12.95 0.45 -9.47
C ALA A 167 -13.87 0.41 -10.71
N GLN A 168 -15.11 -0.09 -10.57
CA GLN A 168 -16.11 -0.16 -11.64
C GLN A 168 -17.14 0.99 -11.62
N GLN A 169 -17.13 1.81 -10.58
CA GLN A 169 -18.01 2.98 -10.42
C GLN A 169 -17.39 4.22 -11.06
#